data_AF-A0A7S1XFE9-F1
#
_entry.id   AF-A0A7S1XFE9-F1
#
_cell.length_a   1.000
_cell.length_b   1.000
_cell.length_c   1.000
_cell.angle_alpha   90.00
_cell.angle_beta   90.00
_cell.angle_gamma   90.00
#
_symmetry.space_group_name_H-M   'P 1'
#
loop_
_entity.id
_entity.type
_entity.pdbx_description
1 polymer ?
#
loop_
_entity_poly.entity_id
_entity_poly.type
_entity_poly.pdbx_seq_one_letter_code
_entity_poly.pdbx_strand_id
1 'polypeptide(L)'
;ETADSNTMLRFRQRFSRNMEIKTNPELTPLKKPEDWTRITFRPDLEKFGMTNLDRDAIALMQKRVYDISGCNPSLKVFLNGGRIPIKSFKQYVALYLNEGSLESSLIHDASQQRWEVVVMPSAGQFSNVSFVNSIWTMKGGTHVNQVSDSIVSKISE
;
A
#
# COMPACT_ATOMS: atom_id res chain seq x y z
N GLU A 1 -9.22 17.91 -3.10
CA GLU A 1 -10.58 18.30 -2.66
C GLU A 1 -10.87 17.62 -1.35
N THR A 2 -11.56 18.30 -0.43
CA THR A 2 -11.97 17.70 0.84
C THR A 2 -13.32 18.26 1.26
N ALA A 3 -14.13 17.46 1.94
CA ALA A 3 -15.35 17.87 2.62
C ALA A 3 -15.13 17.74 4.12
N ASP A 4 -15.63 18.72 4.87
CA ASP A 4 -15.63 18.73 6.34
C ASP A 4 -17.05 18.96 6.85
N SER A 5 -17.55 18.00 7.62
CA SER A 5 -18.89 17.99 8.18
C SER A 5 -19.09 19.04 9.27
N ASN A 6 -18.03 19.51 9.93
CA ASN A 6 -18.12 20.53 10.99
C ASN A 6 -18.40 21.92 10.42
N THR A 7 -17.63 22.30 9.40
CA THR A 7 -17.83 23.58 8.71
C THR A 7 -18.95 23.54 7.68
N MET A 8 -19.42 22.34 7.30
CA MET A 8 -20.39 22.12 6.22
C MET A 8 -19.90 22.67 4.88
N LEU A 9 -18.58 22.62 4.64
CA LEU A 9 -17.95 23.14 3.44
C LEU A 9 -17.15 22.06 2.71
N ARG A 10 -17.21 22.12 1.37
CA ARG A 10 -16.28 21.43 0.47
C ARG A 10 -15.23 22.42 0.00
N PHE A 11 -13.96 22.06 0.19
CA PHE A 11 -12.79 22.78 -0.28
C PHE A 11 -12.20 22.12 -1.54
N ARG A 12 -11.94 22.93 -2.57
CA ARG A 12 -11.23 22.53 -3.79
C ARG A 12 -10.16 23.54 -4.13
N GLN A 13 -8.94 23.07 -4.33
CA GLN A 13 -7.82 23.88 -4.79
C GLN A 13 -7.00 23.10 -5.80
N ARG A 14 -6.55 23.78 -6.85
CA ARG A 14 -5.75 23.17 -7.93
C ARG A 14 -4.35 23.76 -7.93
N PHE A 15 -3.38 22.88 -8.17
CA PHE A 15 -1.99 23.22 -8.41
C PHE A 15 -1.63 22.83 -9.84
N SER A 16 -0.75 23.59 -10.48
CA SER A 16 -0.21 23.29 -11.82
C SER A 16 1.21 23.81 -11.97
N ARG A 17 1.90 23.40 -13.05
CA ARG A 17 3.33 23.69 -13.30
C ARG A 17 4.20 23.35 -12.08
N ASN A 18 4.21 22.07 -11.71
CA ASN A 18 4.98 21.56 -10.57
C ASN A 18 4.78 22.35 -9.26
N MET A 19 3.53 22.74 -9.00
CA MET A 19 3.08 23.54 -7.84
C MET A 19 3.47 25.03 -7.84
N GLU A 20 4.10 25.55 -8.90
CA GLU A 20 4.37 26.99 -9.05
C GLU A 20 3.08 27.81 -9.13
N ILE A 21 2.07 27.29 -9.84
CA ILE A 21 0.77 27.93 -9.97
C ILE A 21 -0.20 27.30 -8.98
N LYS A 22 -0.73 28.13 -8.09
CA LYS A 22 -1.76 27.80 -7.11
C LYS A 22 -3.01 28.65 -7.37
N THR A 23 -4.16 28.01 -7.54
CA THR A 23 -5.43 28.74 -7.67
C THR A 23 -5.93 29.25 -6.32
N ASN A 24 -6.82 30.25 -6.33
CA ASN A 24 -7.63 30.53 -5.15
C ASN A 24 -8.47 29.28 -4.79
N PRO A 25 -8.72 29.03 -3.50
CA PRO A 25 -9.55 27.91 -3.09
C PRO A 25 -11.03 28.19 -3.42
N GLU A 26 -11.69 27.19 -3.97
CA GLU A 26 -13.14 27.15 -4.16
C GLU A 26 -13.78 26.52 -2.92
N LEU A 27 -14.62 27.29 -2.22
CA LEU A 27 -15.43 26.82 -1.10
C LEU A 27 -16.89 26.71 -1.55
N THR A 28 -17.48 25.54 -1.38
CA THR A 28 -18.90 25.31 -1.71
C THR A 28 -19.64 24.65 -0.54
N PRO A 29 -20.87 25.07 -0.19
CA PRO A 29 -21.64 24.43 0.87
C PRO A 29 -21.93 22.95 0.61
N LEU A 30 -21.92 22.14 1.67
CA LEU A 30 -22.35 20.74 1.64
C LEU A 30 -23.87 20.64 1.85
N LYS A 31 -24.51 19.68 1.16
CA LYS A 31 -25.94 19.39 1.34
C LYS A 31 -26.22 18.45 2.51
N LYS A 32 -25.23 17.66 2.92
CA LYS A 32 -25.28 16.67 3.99
C LYS A 32 -23.93 16.66 4.70
N PRO A 33 -23.88 16.37 6.01
CA PRO A 33 -22.62 16.20 6.72
C PRO A 33 -21.90 14.96 6.19
N GLU A 34 -20.72 15.16 5.62
CA GLU A 34 -19.85 14.10 5.12
C GLU A 34 -18.39 14.52 5.23
N ASP A 35 -17.51 13.56 5.53
CA ASP A 35 -16.06 13.77 5.63
C ASP A 35 -15.35 12.89 4.61
N TRP A 36 -14.59 13.52 3.72
CA TRP A 36 -13.77 12.80 2.75
C TRP A 36 -12.66 13.68 2.22
N THR A 37 -11.59 13.04 1.75
CA THR A 37 -10.52 13.70 1.00
C THR A 37 -10.31 12.95 -0.31
N ARG A 38 -10.25 13.71 -1.41
CA ARG A 38 -9.96 13.22 -2.75
C ARG A 38 -8.78 13.97 -3.33
N ILE A 39 -7.75 13.22 -3.70
CA ILE A 39 -6.58 13.72 -4.40
C ILE A 39 -6.67 13.27 -5.85
N THR A 40 -6.49 14.20 -6.77
CA THR A 40 -6.41 13.93 -8.21
C THR A 40 -5.20 14.67 -8.73
N PHE A 41 -4.31 13.95 -9.39
CA PHE A 41 -3.11 14.52 -9.96
C PHE A 41 -2.86 13.92 -11.34
N ARG A 42 -2.13 14.67 -12.16
CA ARG A 42 -1.59 14.20 -13.43
C ARG A 42 -0.07 14.32 -13.33
N PRO A 43 0.69 13.22 -13.37
CA PRO A 43 2.15 13.29 -13.30
C PRO A 43 2.69 14.04 -14.51
N ASP A 44 3.78 14.75 -14.28
CA ASP A 44 4.56 15.41 -15.32
C ASP A 44 5.52 14.38 -15.94
N LEU A 45 4.99 13.59 -16.88
CA LEU A 45 5.69 12.43 -17.44
C LEU A 45 6.98 12.80 -18.17
N GLU A 46 7.06 14.01 -18.74
CA GLU A 46 8.26 14.49 -19.44
C GLU A 46 9.46 14.58 -18.50
N LYS A 47 9.26 14.96 -17.23
CA LYS A 47 10.33 14.96 -16.21
C LYS A 47 10.84 13.57 -15.86
N PHE A 48 10.06 12.54 -16.16
CA PHE A 48 10.45 11.14 -16.00
C PHE A 48 10.95 10.52 -17.31
N GLY A 49 11.05 11.29 -18.41
CA GLY A 49 11.41 10.76 -19.72
C GLY A 49 10.35 9.84 -20.33
N MET A 50 9.08 10.00 -19.91
CA MET A 50 7.96 9.14 -20.31
C MET A 50 6.95 9.91 -21.14
N THR A 51 6.30 9.24 -22.10
CA THR A 51 5.16 9.82 -22.86
C THR A 51 3.81 9.33 -22.34
N ASN A 52 3.79 8.15 -21.71
CA ASN A 52 2.63 7.50 -21.14
C ASN A 52 3.08 6.62 -19.96
N LEU A 53 2.13 6.19 -19.11
CA LEU A 53 2.41 5.18 -18.11
C LEU A 53 2.37 3.81 -18.79
N ASP A 54 3.53 3.16 -18.87
CA ASP A 54 3.64 1.82 -19.43
C ASP A 54 3.03 0.75 -18.51
N ARG A 55 3.01 -0.48 -19.00
CA ARG A 55 2.43 -1.63 -18.28
C ARG A 55 3.10 -1.88 -16.94
N ASP A 56 4.42 -1.69 -16.84
CA ASP A 56 5.19 -2.02 -15.65
C ASP A 56 4.97 -0.97 -14.55
N ALA A 57 4.96 0.31 -14.92
CA ALA A 57 4.60 1.41 -14.03
C ALA A 57 3.17 1.24 -13.48
N ILE A 58 2.22 0.90 -14.35
CA ILE A 58 0.84 0.60 -13.94
C ILE A 58 0.81 -0.61 -12.99
N ALA A 59 1.51 -1.70 -13.31
CA ALA A 59 1.55 -2.89 -12.48
C ALA A 59 2.11 -2.59 -11.08
N LEU A 60 3.17 -1.78 -10.97
CA LEU A 60 3.72 -1.34 -9.69
C LEU A 60 2.73 -0.48 -8.88
N MET A 61 2.02 0.46 -9.54
CA MET A 61 0.98 1.26 -8.89
C MET A 61 -0.18 0.38 -8.40
N GLN A 62 -0.63 -0.59 -9.21
CA GLN A 62 -1.69 -1.52 -8.84
C GLN A 62 -1.26 -2.40 -7.67
N LYS A 63 -0.08 -3.02 -7.75
CA LYS A 63 0.53 -3.81 -6.67
C LYS A 63 0.57 -3.01 -5.37
N ARG A 64 0.89 -1.72 -5.44
CA ARG A 64 0.91 -0.85 -4.26
C ARG A 64 -0.49 -0.65 -3.63
N VAL A 65 -1.56 -0.64 -4.40
CA VAL A 65 -2.93 -0.60 -3.86
C VAL A 65 -3.30 -1.92 -3.16
N TYR A 66 -2.84 -3.06 -3.70
CA TYR A 66 -2.98 -4.37 -3.05
C TYR A 66 -2.20 -4.43 -1.73
N ASP A 67 -0.97 -3.91 -1.69
CA ASP A 67 -0.18 -3.80 -0.46
C ASP A 67 -0.96 -3.05 0.63
N ILE A 68 -1.60 -1.91 0.29
CA ILE A 68 -2.42 -1.15 1.25
C ILE A 68 -3.59 -1.98 1.77
N SER A 69 -4.26 -2.74 0.91
CA SER A 69 -5.35 -3.63 1.32
C SER A 69 -4.86 -4.76 2.25
N GLY A 70 -3.67 -5.32 2.00
CA GLY A 70 -3.08 -6.38 2.80
C GLY A 70 -2.61 -5.90 4.18
N CYS A 71 -2.00 -4.72 4.25
CA CYS A 71 -1.49 -4.15 5.50
C CYS A 71 -2.58 -3.51 6.37
N ASN A 72 -3.77 -3.26 5.84
CA ASN A 72 -4.86 -2.56 6.55
C ASN A 72 -6.18 -3.32 6.41
N PRO A 73 -6.34 -4.49 7.07
CA PRO A 73 -7.49 -5.38 6.88
C PRO A 73 -8.84 -4.76 7.28
N SER A 74 -8.84 -3.70 8.09
CA SER A 74 -10.05 -2.95 8.45
C SER A 74 -10.56 -2.03 7.33
N LEU A 75 -9.72 -1.69 6.34
CA LEU A 75 -10.08 -0.79 5.25
C LEU A 75 -10.75 -1.55 4.10
N LYS A 76 -11.77 -0.92 3.51
CA LYS A 76 -12.35 -1.37 2.24
C LYS A 76 -11.65 -0.65 1.09
N VAL A 77 -10.75 -1.33 0.42
CA VAL A 77 -9.95 -0.76 -0.67
C VAL A 77 -10.58 -1.07 -2.03
N PHE A 78 -10.61 -0.06 -2.90
CA PHE A 78 -11.13 -0.13 -4.26
C PHE A 78 -10.08 0.33 -5.26
N LEU A 79 -9.99 -0.37 -6.39
CA LEU A 79 -9.14 -0.03 -7.52
C LEU A 79 -9.99 -0.02 -8.79
N ASN A 80 -10.02 1.11 -9.49
CA ASN A 80 -10.82 1.31 -10.72
C ASN A 80 -12.30 0.89 -10.56
N GLY A 81 -12.89 1.14 -9.39
CA GLY A 81 -14.27 0.77 -9.07
C GLY A 81 -14.47 -0.67 -8.58
N GLY A 82 -13.50 -1.56 -8.80
CA GLY A 82 -13.51 -2.93 -8.28
C GLY A 82 -13.01 -2.99 -6.83
N ARG A 83 -13.71 -3.74 -5.97
CA ARG A 83 -13.27 -3.98 -4.59
C ARG A 83 -12.16 -5.02 -4.58
N ILE A 84 -11.07 -4.75 -3.86
CA ILE A 84 -10.01 -5.74 -3.60
C ILE A 84 -10.49 -6.69 -2.49
N PRO A 85 -10.61 -8.02 -2.73
CA PRO A 85 -11.21 -8.96 -1.78
C PRO A 85 -10.23 -9.51 -0.74
N ILE A 86 -9.27 -8.71 -0.27
CA ILE A 86 -8.29 -9.11 0.74
C ILE A 86 -8.78 -8.66 2.13
N LYS A 87 -8.87 -9.60 3.06
CA LYS A 87 -9.41 -9.36 4.42
C LYS A 87 -8.38 -9.54 5.54
N SER A 88 -7.19 -10.05 5.22
CA SER A 88 -6.11 -10.25 6.18
C SER A 88 -4.75 -10.19 5.49
N PHE A 89 -3.70 -9.93 6.26
CA PHE A 89 -2.34 -9.95 5.74
C PHE A 89 -1.97 -11.36 5.24
N LYS A 90 -2.44 -12.43 5.90
CA LYS A 90 -2.30 -13.82 5.39
C LYS A 90 -2.86 -14.00 3.98
N GLN A 91 -4.07 -13.49 3.70
CA GLN A 91 -4.66 -13.56 2.35
C GLN A 91 -3.86 -12.76 1.33
N TYR A 92 -3.29 -11.64 1.75
CA TYR A 92 -2.39 -10.86 0.90
C TYR A 92 -1.09 -11.63 0.60
N VAL A 93 -0.47 -12.28 1.60
CA VAL A 93 0.73 -13.09 1.38
C VAL A 93 0.45 -14.30 0.49
N ALA A 94 -0.75 -14.87 0.56
CA ALA A 94 -1.17 -15.94 -0.34
C ALA A 94 -1.12 -15.55 -1.84
N LEU A 95 -1.17 -14.26 -2.18
CA LEU A 95 -1.00 -13.78 -3.57
C LEU A 95 0.42 -13.96 -4.10
N TYR A 96 1.41 -14.17 -3.23
CA TYR A 96 2.79 -14.46 -3.60
C TYR A 96 3.04 -15.96 -3.83
N LEU A 97 2.07 -16.82 -3.51
CA LEU A 97 2.16 -18.25 -3.73
C LEU A 97 1.86 -18.54 -5.21
N ASN A 98 2.72 -19.34 -5.85
CA ASN A 98 2.47 -19.81 -7.21
C ASN A 98 1.43 -20.94 -7.20
N GLU A 99 0.77 -21.18 -8.33
CA GLU A 99 -0.04 -22.39 -8.51
C GLU A 99 0.84 -23.63 -8.24
N GLY A 100 0.50 -24.41 -7.21
CA GLY A 100 1.27 -25.57 -6.76
C GLY A 100 2.18 -25.33 -5.54
N SER A 101 2.33 -24.09 -5.06
CA SER A 101 2.93 -23.82 -3.76
C SER A 101 2.04 -24.35 -2.64
N LEU A 102 2.58 -25.28 -1.84
CA LEU A 102 1.87 -25.84 -0.69
C LEU A 102 1.69 -24.76 0.38
N GLU A 103 0.43 -24.32 0.61
CA GLU A 103 0.08 -23.47 1.77
C GLU A 103 0.59 -24.04 3.10
N SER A 104 0.78 -25.37 3.18
CA SER A 104 1.33 -26.05 4.35
C SER A 104 2.79 -25.70 4.67
N SER A 105 3.53 -25.10 3.74
CA SER A 105 4.91 -24.62 3.97
C SER A 105 4.98 -23.19 4.50
N LEU A 106 3.83 -22.53 4.66
CA LEU A 106 3.74 -21.16 5.14
C LEU A 106 3.59 -21.15 6.67
N ILE A 107 4.58 -20.59 7.35
CA ILE A 107 4.53 -20.33 8.80
C ILE A 107 4.06 -18.91 8.99
N HIS A 108 2.95 -18.73 9.71
CA HIS A 108 2.36 -17.42 9.98
C HIS A 108 2.28 -17.20 11.48
N ASP A 109 2.95 -16.14 11.96
CA ASP A 109 2.84 -15.66 13.32
C ASP A 109 2.17 -14.28 13.34
N ALA A 110 1.01 -14.22 13.98
CA ALA A 110 0.26 -13.00 14.25
C ALA A 110 -0.04 -12.86 15.75
N SER A 111 0.78 -13.47 16.62
CA SER A 111 0.60 -13.48 18.07
C SER A 111 0.70 -12.08 18.70
N GLN A 112 1.34 -11.14 18.02
CA GLN A 112 1.58 -9.78 18.49
C GLN A 112 0.73 -8.76 17.72
N GLN A 113 0.23 -7.74 18.41
CA GLN A 113 -0.65 -6.73 17.79
C GLN A 113 0.06 -5.88 16.71
N ARG A 114 1.37 -5.66 16.86
CA ARG A 114 2.17 -4.79 15.98
C ARG A 114 3.07 -5.55 15.01
N TRP A 115 3.15 -6.87 15.15
CA TRP A 115 4.01 -7.72 14.34
C TRP A 115 3.21 -8.86 13.78
N GLU A 116 3.22 -8.95 12.45
CA GLU A 116 2.67 -10.08 11.73
C GLU A 116 3.74 -10.55 10.75
N VAL A 117 4.22 -11.77 10.95
CA VAL A 117 5.36 -12.34 10.23
C VAL A 117 4.91 -13.58 9.49
N VAL A 118 5.27 -13.67 8.22
CA VAL A 118 5.07 -14.87 7.41
C VAL A 118 6.40 -15.32 6.86
N VAL A 119 6.72 -16.59 7.06
CA VAL A 119 7.95 -17.23 6.60
C VAL A 119 7.57 -18.37 5.66
N MET A 120 8.29 -18.45 4.54
CA MET A 120 8.15 -19.54 3.58
C MET A 120 9.52 -19.90 2.99
N PRO A 121 9.74 -21.17 2.59
CA PRO A 121 10.96 -21.56 1.88
C PRO A 121 11.12 -20.75 0.59
N SER A 122 12.32 -20.20 0.40
CA SER A 122 12.71 -19.58 -0.87
C SER A 122 13.40 -20.62 -1.75
N ALA A 123 13.17 -20.58 -3.07
CA ALA A 123 13.81 -21.50 -4.02
C ALA A 123 15.28 -21.16 -4.32
N GLY A 124 15.83 -20.09 -3.73
CA GLY A 124 17.16 -19.59 -4.05
C GLY A 124 17.75 -18.72 -2.95
N GLN A 125 17.76 -17.41 -3.17
CA GLN A 125 18.33 -16.45 -2.23
C GLN A 125 17.28 -15.89 -1.27
N PHE A 126 17.76 -15.37 -0.13
CA PHE A 126 16.94 -14.63 0.80
C PHE A 126 16.21 -13.48 0.09
N SER A 127 14.90 -13.43 0.30
CA SER A 127 14.02 -12.37 -0.19
C SER A 127 13.10 -11.93 0.93
N ASN A 128 12.76 -10.64 0.94
CA ASN A 128 11.83 -10.08 1.90
C ASN A 128 10.79 -9.18 1.22
N VAL A 129 9.58 -9.22 1.75
CA VAL A 129 8.53 -8.24 1.46
C VAL A 129 8.07 -7.70 2.81
N SER A 130 8.46 -6.48 3.12
CA SER A 130 8.30 -5.91 4.46
C SER A 130 7.58 -4.56 4.42
N PHE A 131 6.84 -4.27 5.50
CA PHE A 131 6.07 -3.03 5.65
C PHE A 131 6.23 -2.46 7.05
N VAL A 132 6.39 -1.14 7.15
CA VAL A 132 6.36 -0.40 8.41
C VAL A 132 5.32 0.70 8.30
N ASN A 133 4.25 0.65 9.10
CA ASN A 133 3.15 1.61 9.03
C ASN A 133 2.62 1.79 7.59
N SER A 134 2.37 0.66 6.93
CA SER A 134 2.01 0.55 5.50
C SER A 134 3.10 0.95 4.50
N ILE A 135 4.23 1.54 4.88
CA ILE A 135 5.32 1.89 3.95
C ILE A 135 6.03 0.61 3.49
N TRP A 136 6.11 0.39 2.18
CA TRP A 136 6.84 -0.74 1.61
C TRP A 136 8.36 -0.51 1.70
N THR A 137 9.03 -1.28 2.55
CA THR A 137 10.47 -1.19 2.79
C THR A 137 11.23 -2.14 1.86
N MET A 138 11.32 -1.78 0.57
CA MET A 138 11.96 -2.62 -0.47
C MET A 138 13.36 -3.13 -0.13
N LYS A 139 14.16 -2.31 0.56
CA LYS A 139 15.55 -2.64 0.94
C LYS A 139 15.65 -3.33 2.30
N GLY A 140 14.51 -3.65 2.93
CA GLY A 140 14.47 -4.13 4.31
C GLY A 140 14.87 -3.04 5.31
N GLY A 141 15.61 -3.43 6.34
CA GLY A 141 16.02 -2.56 7.43
C GLY A 141 16.20 -3.33 8.73
N THR A 142 16.35 -2.60 9.84
CA THR A 142 16.53 -3.19 11.18
C THR A 142 15.38 -4.10 11.60
N HIS A 143 14.14 -3.80 11.20
CA HIS A 143 12.96 -4.62 11.47
C HIS A 143 13.01 -5.98 10.76
N VAL A 144 13.56 -6.03 9.54
CA VAL A 144 13.77 -7.29 8.81
C VAL A 144 14.87 -8.10 9.47
N ASN A 145 16.03 -7.45 9.74
CA ASN A 145 17.17 -8.10 10.37
C ASN A 145 16.80 -8.69 11.74
N GLN A 146 16.05 -7.94 12.56
CA GLN A 146 15.58 -8.42 13.86
C GLN A 146 14.82 -9.76 13.74
N VAL A 147 13.95 -9.90 12.74
CA VAL A 147 13.18 -11.12 12.52
C VAL A 147 14.06 -12.22 11.92
N SER A 148 14.84 -11.93 10.87
CA SER A 148 15.67 -12.92 10.19
C SER A 148 16.75 -13.47 11.11
N ASP A 149 17.45 -12.60 11.86
CA ASP A 149 18.56 -12.98 12.71
C ASP A 149 18.07 -13.83 13.89
N SER A 150 16.88 -13.52 14.43
CA SER A 150 16.25 -14.34 15.48
C SER A 150 15.93 -15.75 14.99
N ILE A 151 15.42 -15.88 13.76
CA ILE A 151 15.11 -17.18 13.16
C ILE A 151 16.39 -17.96 12.86
N VAL A 152 17.38 -17.32 12.22
CA VAL A 152 18.66 -17.94 11.86
C VAL A 152 19.42 -18.40 13.10
N SER A 153 19.47 -17.56 14.14
CA SER A 153 20.12 -17.92 15.41
C SER A 153 19.49 -19.17 16.01
N LYS A 154 18.16 -19.29 16.00
CA LYS A 154 17.49 -20.45 16.61
C LYS A 154 17.60 -21.73 15.79
N ILE A 155 17.74 -21.62 14.46
CA ILE A 155 17.97 -22.77 13.57
C ILE A 155 19.43 -23.26 13.63
N SER A 156 20.37 -22.36 13.94
CA SER A 156 21.81 -22.68 14.00
C SER A 156 22.25 -23.28 15.33
N GLU A 157 21.38 -23.28 16.35
CA GLU A 157 21.54 -23.98 17.63
C GLU A 157 21.30 -25.48 17.50
#